data_AF-X1JNB4-F1
#
_entry.id   AF-X1JNB4-F1
#
_cell.length_a   1.000
_cell.length_b   1.000
_cell.length_c   1.000
_cell.angle_alpha   90.00
_cell.angle_beta   90.00
_cell.angle_gamma   90.00
#
_symmetry.space_group_name_H-M   'P 1'
#
loop_
_entity.id
_entity.type
_entity.pdbx_description
1 polymer ?
#
loop_
_entity_poly.entity_id
_entity_poly.type
_entity_poly.pdbx_seq_one_letter_code
_entity_poly.pdbx_strand_id
1 'polypeptide(L)'
;MDVGMYKPDKGYLTVTASLFDERKIEPVGFFTHKEHKSYPGTGATHKRVSLPVDNAYRMLMFKCLTIDHSPDYLYDVIKIEEDNGKKVPFDLTIAEIAFMTLQKWRPYRERMRVAGNTVPFY
;
A
#
# COMPACT_ATOMS: atom_id res chain seq x y z
N MET A 1 -17.34 12.04 23.23
CA MET A 1 -18.02 10.73 23.30
C MET A 1 -17.24 9.78 22.43
N ASP A 2 -16.61 8.79 23.06
CA ASP A 2 -15.77 7.78 22.42
C ASP A 2 -16.67 6.78 21.68
N VAL A 3 -16.53 6.70 20.36
CA VAL A 3 -17.28 5.73 19.55
C VAL A 3 -16.49 4.42 19.63
N GLY A 4 -16.73 3.66 20.69
CA GLY A 4 -15.98 2.45 21.03
C GLY A 4 -15.84 1.47 19.87
N MET A 5 -14.71 0.76 19.82
CA MET A 5 -14.41 -0.25 18.81
C MET A 5 -15.51 -1.31 18.74
N TYR A 6 -16.19 -1.40 17.60
CA TYR A 6 -17.11 -2.48 17.27
C TYR A 6 -16.34 -3.80 17.13
N LYS A 7 -16.54 -4.73 18.07
CA LYS A 7 -16.03 -6.10 17.99
C LYS A 7 -17.14 -7.00 17.42
N PRO A 8 -17.08 -7.41 16.13
CA PRO A 8 -18.07 -8.33 15.59
C PRO A 8 -18.02 -9.67 16.35
N ASP A 9 -19.17 -10.12 16.84
CA ASP A 9 -19.36 -11.39 17.55
C ASP A 9 -19.34 -12.59 16.60
N LYS A 10 -19.63 -12.36 15.31
CA LYS A 10 -19.65 -13.37 14.24
C LYS A 10 -19.11 -12.78 12.94
N GLY A 11 -18.26 -13.55 12.25
CA GLY A 11 -17.76 -13.23 10.92
C GLY A 11 -17.81 -14.47 10.03
N TYR A 12 -18.15 -14.31 8.76
CA TYR A 12 -18.12 -15.40 7.78
C TYR A 12 -16.83 -15.30 6.97
N LEU A 13 -16.03 -16.36 6.98
CA LEU A 13 -14.86 -16.51 6.11
C LEU A 13 -15.26 -17.39 4.92
N THR A 14 -15.32 -16.79 3.74
CA THR A 14 -15.51 -17.53 2.48
C THR A 14 -14.15 -17.76 1.84
N VAL A 15 -13.77 -19.02 1.67
CA VAL A 15 -12.55 -19.41 0.94
C VAL A 15 -12.94 -19.88 -0.44
N THR A 16 -12.51 -19.15 -1.47
CA THR A 16 -12.68 -19.55 -2.86
C THR A 16 -11.37 -20.15 -3.35
N ALA A 17 -11.40 -21.42 -3.76
CA ALA A 17 -10.27 -22.07 -4.41
C ALA A 17 -10.60 -22.28 -5.89
N SER A 18 -9.70 -21.83 -6.76
CA SER A 18 -9.78 -22.10 -8.20
C SER A 18 -8.74 -23.15 -8.53
N LEU A 19 -9.18 -24.35 -8.90
CA LEU A 19 -8.31 -25.38 -9.48
C LEU A 19 -8.16 -25.06 -10.97
N PHE A 20 -6.96 -24.69 -11.40
CA PHE A 20 -6.67 -24.52 -12.82
C PHE A 20 -6.41 -25.91 -13.41
N ASP A 21 -7.34 -26.40 -14.22
CA ASP A 21 -7.17 -27.66 -14.93
C ASP A 21 -6.35 -27.46 -16.23
N GLU A 22 -5.48 -28.43 -16.52
CA GLU A 22 -4.60 -28.65 -17.70
C GLU A 22 -3.86 -27.47 -18.37
N ARG A 23 -4.02 -26.22 -17.91
CA ARG A 23 -3.26 -25.07 -18.42
C ARG A 23 -1.93 -24.96 -17.71
N LYS A 24 -0.88 -24.69 -18.50
CA LYS A 24 0.46 -24.37 -18.00
C LYS A 24 0.34 -23.21 -16.99
N ILE A 25 0.66 -23.48 -15.73
CA ILE A 25 0.55 -22.50 -14.64
C ILE A 25 1.62 -21.43 -14.86
N GLU A 26 1.21 -20.29 -15.43
CA GLU A 26 2.04 -19.10 -15.55
C GLU A 26 1.41 -18.01 -14.69
N PRO A 27 2.05 -17.56 -13.59
CA PRO A 27 3.45 -17.75 -13.18
C PRO A 27 3.69 -18.95 -12.24
N VAL A 28 4.87 -19.58 -12.37
CA VAL A 28 5.39 -20.59 -11.44
C VAL A 28 5.94 -19.90 -10.18
N GLY A 29 5.44 -20.29 -8.99
CA GLY A 29 5.91 -19.79 -7.69
C GLY A 29 4.78 -19.37 -6.75
N PHE A 30 5.13 -18.93 -5.54
CA PHE A 30 4.17 -18.45 -4.54
C PHE A 30 4.21 -16.92 -4.44
N PHE A 31 3.05 -16.28 -4.46
CA PHE A 31 2.93 -14.87 -4.09
C PHE A 31 2.94 -14.76 -2.57
N THR A 32 3.91 -14.05 -2.02
CA THR A 32 3.98 -13.74 -0.60
C THR A 32 3.80 -12.25 -0.41
N HIS A 33 2.88 -11.86 0.47
CA HIS A 33 2.77 -10.50 0.97
C HIS A 33 3.31 -10.47 2.41
N LYS A 34 4.37 -9.70 2.65
CA LYS A 34 4.98 -9.55 3.97
C LYS A 34 5.18 -8.07 4.27
N GLU A 35 4.85 -7.67 5.49
CA GLU A 35 5.24 -6.35 6.00
C GLU A 35 6.72 -6.38 6.38
N HIS A 36 7.52 -5.52 5.75
CA HIS A 36 8.96 -5.46 5.99
C HIS A 36 9.33 -4.55 7.16
N LYS A 37 8.64 -3.41 7.29
CA LYS A 37 8.94 -2.42 8.32
C LYS A 37 7.72 -1.55 8.62
N SER A 38 7.47 -1.33 9.90
CA SER A 38 6.64 -0.26 10.42
C SER A 38 7.47 0.60 11.37
N TYR A 39 7.22 1.91 11.35
CA TYR A 39 7.89 2.86 12.22
C TYR A 39 7.02 4.10 12.44
N PRO A 40 7.15 4.77 13.59
CA PRO A 40 6.48 6.05 13.82
C PRO A 40 7.07 7.11 12.88
N GLY A 41 6.20 7.88 12.22
CA GLY A 41 6.60 9.05 11.46
C GLY A 41 7.07 10.15 12.42
N THR A 42 8.39 10.33 12.54
CA THR A 42 8.99 11.48 13.21
C THR A 42 9.35 12.53 12.16
N GLY A 43 8.91 13.77 12.38
CA GLY A 43 8.89 14.83 11.37
C GLY A 43 10.19 15.08 10.62
N ALA A 44 10.03 15.52 9.36
CA ALA A 44 11.03 16.13 8.47
C ALA A 44 12.39 15.40 8.34
N THR A 45 12.43 14.09 8.52
CA THR A 45 13.67 13.32 8.40
C THR A 45 13.53 12.22 7.34
N HIS A 46 14.50 12.13 6.43
CA HIS A 46 14.58 10.99 5.50
C HIS A 46 14.98 9.73 6.25
N LYS A 47 14.12 8.72 6.21
CA LYS A 47 14.42 7.42 6.79
C LYS A 47 14.85 6.43 5.72
N ARG A 48 16.08 5.93 5.86
CA ARG A 48 16.57 4.82 5.04
C ARG A 48 16.15 3.48 5.63
N VAL A 49 15.61 2.61 4.79
CA VAL A 49 15.21 1.24 5.15
C VAL A 49 15.88 0.28 4.18
N SER A 50 16.60 -0.71 4.71
CA SER A 50 17.16 -1.79 3.90
C SER A 50 16.08 -2.83 3.59
N LEU A 51 15.97 -3.18 2.31
CA LEU A 51 15.07 -4.23 1.85
C LEU A 51 15.84 -5.57 1.81
N PRO A 52 15.26 -6.68 2.32
CA PRO A 52 15.89 -8.00 2.18
C PRO A 52 15.96 -8.43 0.71
N VAL A 53 17.03 -9.12 0.32
CA VAL A 53 17.33 -9.47 -1.08
C VAL A 53 16.92 -10.92 -1.42
N ASP A 54 16.34 -11.64 -0.45
CA ASP A 54 16.05 -13.07 -0.57
C ASP A 54 15.04 -13.40 -1.67
N ASN A 55 14.14 -12.46 -2.00
CA ASN A 55 13.10 -12.66 -3.00
C ASN A 55 12.95 -11.43 -3.90
N ALA A 56 12.57 -11.68 -5.16
CA ALA A 56 12.31 -10.61 -6.12
C ALA A 56 11.02 -9.83 -5.75
N TYR A 57 11.15 -8.51 -5.62
CA TYR A 57 10.01 -7.63 -5.40
C TYR A 57 9.23 -7.40 -6.69
N ARG A 58 7.93 -7.75 -6.69
CA ARG A 58 7.00 -7.44 -7.79
C ARG A 58 6.18 -6.18 -7.53
N MET A 59 5.94 -5.86 -6.27
CA MET A 59 5.16 -4.70 -5.84
C MET A 59 5.58 -4.28 -4.44
N LEU A 60 5.83 -2.98 -4.25
CA LEU A 60 6.01 -2.37 -2.94
C LEU A 60 4.79 -1.51 -2.65
N MET A 61 4.22 -1.67 -1.46
CA MET A 61 3.07 -0.89 -0.99
C MET A 61 3.49 -0.09 0.23
N PHE A 62 3.29 1.22 0.16
CA PHE A 62 3.49 2.11 1.28
C PHE A 62 2.15 2.32 1.97
N LYS A 63 2.14 2.20 3.30
CA LYS A 63 0.96 2.42 4.11
C LYS A 63 1.31 3.43 5.18
N CYS A 64 0.45 4.43 5.32
CA CYS A 64 0.47 5.34 6.45
C CYS A 64 -0.92 5.39 7.07
N LEU A 65 -0.93 5.62 8.38
CA LEU A 65 -2.14 5.92 9.11
C LEU A 65 -1.78 7.03 10.09
N THR A 66 -2.41 8.18 9.90
CA THR A 66 -2.43 9.26 10.87
C THR A 66 -3.83 9.80 10.95
N ILE A 67 -4.22 10.20 12.15
CA ILE A 67 -5.48 10.90 12.37
C ILE A 67 -5.29 12.31 11.79
N ASP A 68 -6.34 12.83 11.13
CA ASP A 68 -6.45 14.20 10.60
C ASP A 68 -5.46 14.66 9.51
N HIS A 69 -4.58 13.79 9.01
CA HIS A 69 -3.71 14.16 7.89
C HIS A 69 -3.80 13.19 6.72
N SER A 70 -3.67 13.76 5.52
CA SER A 70 -3.57 13.02 4.27
C SER A 70 -2.17 12.43 4.08
N PRO A 71 -2.02 11.38 3.25
CA PRO A 71 -0.74 10.70 3.04
C PRO A 71 0.40 11.60 2.57
N ASP A 72 0.08 12.66 1.83
CA ASP A 72 1.03 13.67 1.34
C ASP A 72 1.65 14.53 2.44
N TYR A 73 1.01 14.62 3.59
CA TYR A 73 1.60 15.25 4.77
C TYR A 73 2.73 14.39 5.39
N LEU A 74 2.63 13.07 5.25
CA LEU A 74 3.57 12.13 5.88
C LEU A 74 4.70 11.71 4.95
N TYR A 75 4.45 11.64 3.65
CA TYR A 75 5.43 11.25 2.66
C TYR A 75 5.55 12.33 1.60
N ASP A 76 6.75 12.88 1.46
CA ASP A 76 7.07 13.82 0.40
C ASP A 76 7.65 13.08 -0.82
N VAL A 77 8.84 12.50 -0.63
CA VAL A 77 9.59 11.78 -1.68
C VAL A 77 9.88 10.34 -1.27
N ILE A 78 9.66 9.42 -2.21
CA ILE A 78 10.01 8.02 -2.08
C ILE A 78 11.11 7.70 -3.10
N LYS A 79 12.27 7.29 -2.57
CA LYS A 79 13.45 6.94 -3.35
C LYS A 79 13.86 5.49 -3.11
N ILE A 80 14.12 4.75 -4.18
CA ILE A 80 14.76 3.43 -4.14
C ILE A 80 16.11 3.59 -4.79
N GLU A 81 17.16 3.21 -4.06
CA GLU A 81 18.53 3.20 -4.53
C GLU A 81 19.12 1.79 -4.43
N GLU A 82 19.90 1.42 -5.44
CA GLU A 82 20.64 0.17 -5.54
C GLU A 82 22.14 0.46 -5.33
N ASP A 83 22.86 -0.51 -4.78
CA ASP A 83 24.33 -0.45 -4.58
C ASP A 83 24.83 0.84 -3.94
N ASN A 84 24.17 1.28 -2.87
CA ASN A 84 24.55 2.46 -2.09
C ASN A 84 24.58 3.76 -2.93
N GLY A 85 23.59 3.92 -3.82
CA GLY A 85 23.39 5.14 -4.61
C GLY A 85 24.07 5.15 -5.98
N LYS A 86 24.66 4.02 -6.42
CA LYS A 86 25.20 3.90 -7.79
C LYS A 86 24.11 3.91 -8.85
N LYS A 87 22.91 3.47 -8.50
CA LYS A 87 21.74 3.48 -9.38
C LYS A 87 20.50 3.85 -8.59
N VAL A 88 19.73 4.78 -9.14
CA VAL A 88 18.46 5.24 -8.56
C VAL A 88 17.35 4.89 -9.55
N PRO A 89 16.79 3.66 -9.49
CA PRO A 89 15.71 3.26 -10.39
C PRO A 89 14.38 3.98 -10.11
N PHE A 90 14.20 4.55 -8.93
CA PHE A 90 12.94 5.16 -8.52
C PHE A 90 13.19 6.37 -7.63
N ASP A 91 12.68 7.52 -8.03
CA ASP A 91 12.76 8.78 -7.30
C ASP A 91 11.54 9.62 -7.68
N LEU A 92 10.46 9.50 -6.90
CA LEU A 92 9.18 10.14 -7.21
C LEU A 92 8.55 10.70 -5.94
N THR A 93 7.80 11.79 -6.12
CA THR A 93 6.93 12.34 -5.08
C THR A 93 5.72 11.45 -4.86
N ILE A 94 5.10 11.54 -3.68
CA ILE A 94 3.88 10.79 -3.38
C ILE A 94 2.73 11.12 -4.35
N ALA A 95 2.67 12.37 -4.83
CA ALA A 95 1.65 12.83 -5.76
C ALA A 95 1.81 12.14 -7.12
N GLU A 96 3.04 12.08 -7.64
CA GLU A 96 3.33 11.37 -8.89
C GLU A 96 3.00 9.88 -8.78
N ILE A 97 3.32 9.25 -7.64
CA ILE A 97 3.01 7.85 -7.38
C ILE A 97 1.49 7.63 -7.34
N ALA A 98 0.74 8.54 -6.70
CA ALA A 98 -0.72 8.49 -6.65
C ALA A 98 -1.31 8.61 -8.07
N PHE A 99 -0.84 9.57 -8.88
CA PHE A 99 -1.27 9.72 -10.26
C PHE A 99 -0.96 8.49 -11.13
N MET A 100 0.26 7.94 -11.03
CA MET A 100 0.63 6.71 -11.73
C MET A 100 -0.25 5.52 -11.33
N THR A 101 -0.59 5.43 -10.05
CA THR A 101 -1.46 4.36 -9.53
C THR A 101 -2.89 4.53 -10.07
N LEU A 102 -3.43 5.74 -10.05
CA LEU A 102 -4.77 6.02 -10.60
C LEU A 102 -4.86 5.77 -12.11
N GLN A 103 -3.78 6.02 -12.86
CA GLN A 103 -3.74 5.72 -14.30
C GLN A 103 -3.61 4.22 -14.59
N LYS A 104 -2.82 3.50 -13.79
CA LYS A 104 -2.51 2.08 -14.03
C LYS A 104 -3.66 1.15 -13.66
N TRP A 105 -4.38 1.47 -12.59
CA TRP A 105 -5.48 0.65 -12.07
C TRP A 105 -6.81 1.25 -12.50
N ARG A 106 -7.83 0.40 -12.77
CA ARG A 106 -9.19 0.89 -13.07
C ARG A 106 -9.61 1.88 -11.97
N PRO A 107 -10.28 3.00 -12.31
CA PRO A 107 -10.66 4.02 -11.34
C PRO A 107 -11.40 3.35 -10.19
N TYR A 108 -10.77 3.32 -9.01
CA TYR A 108 -11.39 2.80 -7.82
C TYR A 108 -12.15 3.97 -7.17
N ARG A 109 -13.45 3.76 -6.92
CA ARG A 109 -14.25 4.73 -6.17
C ARG A 109 -13.88 4.60 -4.70
N GLU A 110 -13.06 5.52 -4.21
CA GLU A 110 -12.85 5.68 -2.78
C GLU A 110 -14.13 6.21 -2.15
N ARG A 111 -14.69 5.46 -1.20
CA ARG A 111 -15.80 5.92 -0.36
C ARG A 111 -15.24 6.21 1.02
N MET A 112 -14.84 7.45 1.26
CA MET A 112 -14.54 7.91 2.61
C MET A 112 -15.86 7.95 3.38
N ARG A 113 -16.06 7.03 4.34
CA ARG A 113 -17.16 7.15 5.31
C ARG A 113 -16.75 8.16 6.37
N VAL A 114 -16.98 9.44 6.08
CA VAL A 114 -17.10 10.45 7.14
C VAL A 114 -18.44 10.19 7.83
N ALA A 115 -18.43 10.11 9.17
CA ALA A 115 -19.64 9.95 9.95
C ALA A 115 -20.62 11.09 9.60
N GLY A 116 -21.69 10.75 8.88
CA GLY A 116 -22.86 11.61 8.78
C GLY A 116 -23.23 12.22 7.43
N ASN A 117 -22.46 12.10 6.34
CA ASN A 117 -22.98 12.42 4.99
C ASN A 117 -22.09 11.86 3.87
N THR A 118 -22.71 11.13 2.93
CA THR A 118 -22.04 10.69 1.68
C THR A 118 -22.32 11.74 0.61
N VAL A 119 -21.37 12.61 0.32
CA VAL A 119 -21.45 13.51 -0.84
C VAL A 119 -20.73 12.86 -2.03
N PRO A 120 -21.39 12.68 -3.19
CA PRO A 120 -20.72 12.28 -4.41
C PRO A 120 -19.96 13.48 -4.99
N PHE A 121 -18.67 13.31 -5.29
CA PHE A 121 -17.95 14.22 -6.17
C PHE A 121 -18.26 13.83 -7.63
N TYR A 122 -18.63 14.82 -8.44
CA TYR A 122 -18.95 14.71 -9.87
C TYR A 122 -17.70 14.43 -10.71
#